data_AF-A0A7S2Q9X1-F1
#
_entry.id   AF-A0A7S2Q9X1-F1
#
_cell.length_a   1.000
_cell.length_b   1.000
_cell.length_c   1.000
_cell.angle_alpha   90.00
_cell.angle_beta   90.00
_cell.angle_gamma   90.00
#
_symmetry.space_group_name_H-M   'P 1'
#
loop_
_entity.id
_entity.type
_entity.pdbx_description
1 polymer ?
#
loop_
_entity_poly.entity_id
_entity_poly.type
_entity_poly.pdbx_seq_one_letter_code
_entity_poly.pdbx_strand_id
1 'polypeptide(L)'
;RGWLAPEASPRRCRGLLTDRVQAQLDAAWAWDFLGITWWIYLLAFLLILWKLTPIFLNVGLAAMSNWIGGLPFGVILVCTYAAGMFLFMLPPVPGPPIYLFGGFVISDKCPWGFWWGAFICIVLCFFLKLSACAVQQKVFGQLLGRYHTVRATVGVHKPFIRAIEAILRQPGLRFGKCMILCGGPDWPTSVLAGMLKLSLAQCLLGTCPIILNVVPLALTGSFYLKRDHSEVWMRAGNLMFTLTVLTSVVFWAGMAWAIQNEFDRNHAELSRPKEEFVDLDWLDHRASVINERCVLRWPDMPPLLRVPFAGGAAGLTLVTYVLFFRGKSCFGEFKVTDSIERFRMFGRGGLIKPVGVACLAVA
;
A
#
# COMPACT_ATOMS: atom_id res chain seq x y z
N ARG A 1 -14.04 -24.93 29.83
CA ARG A 1 -13.15 -26.11 29.95
C ARG A 1 -12.04 -25.72 30.90
N GLY A 2 -11.90 -26.48 31.99
CA GLY A 2 -11.12 -26.10 33.16
C GLY A 2 -9.65 -25.87 32.85
N TRP A 3 -9.08 -24.87 33.52
CA TRP A 3 -7.65 -24.68 33.67
C TRP A 3 -7.11 -25.83 34.54
N LEU A 4 -6.84 -26.97 33.90
CA LEU A 4 -5.99 -27.99 34.50
C LEU A 4 -4.59 -27.38 34.59
N ALA A 5 -4.17 -27.11 35.82
CA ALA A 5 -2.80 -26.73 36.11
C ALA A 5 -1.87 -27.83 35.56
N PRO A 6 -0.84 -27.47 34.76
CA PRO A 6 0.09 -28.46 34.25
C PRO A 6 0.80 -29.15 35.42
N GLU A 7 0.81 -30.49 35.39
CA GLU A 7 1.55 -31.32 36.33
C GLU A 7 3.00 -30.85 36.43
N ALA A 8 3.45 -30.64 37.66
CA ALA A 8 4.77 -30.13 37.98
C ALA A 8 5.86 -31.06 37.43
N SER A 9 6.52 -30.63 36.35
CA SER A 9 7.68 -31.31 35.80
C SER A 9 8.84 -31.37 36.82
N PRO A 10 9.67 -32.42 36.79
CA PRO A 10 10.71 -32.63 37.79
C PRO A 10 11.78 -31.54 37.73
N ARG A 11 12.04 -30.95 38.91
CA ARG A 11 13.05 -29.93 39.28
C ARG A 11 14.24 -29.85 38.32
N ARG A 12 14.15 -29.02 37.27
CA ARG A 12 15.33 -28.48 36.57
C ARG A 12 15.94 -27.37 37.42
N CYS A 13 17.27 -27.33 37.45
CA CYS A 13 18.13 -26.45 38.23
C CYS A 13 17.54 -25.06 38.46
N ARG A 14 17.53 -24.59 39.73
CA ARG A 14 17.15 -23.22 40.12
C ARG A 14 18.02 -22.22 39.35
N GLY A 15 17.49 -21.69 38.25
CA GLY A 15 18.10 -20.60 37.51
C GLY A 15 18.08 -19.32 38.32
N LEU A 16 18.93 -18.37 37.97
CA LEU A 16 19.05 -17.03 38.56
C LEU A 16 17.78 -16.14 38.39
N LEU A 17 16.69 -16.67 37.84
CA LEU A 17 15.48 -15.95 37.46
C LEU A 17 14.30 -16.38 38.33
N THR A 18 13.37 -15.46 38.57
CA THR A 18 12.12 -15.78 39.27
C THR A 18 11.22 -16.65 38.38
N ASP A 19 10.37 -17.49 38.99
CA ASP A 19 9.46 -18.39 38.27
C ASP A 19 8.59 -17.66 37.24
N ARG A 20 8.19 -16.41 37.54
CA ARG A 20 7.43 -15.57 36.62
C ARG A 20 8.23 -15.21 35.36
N VAL A 21 9.50 -14.84 35.52
CA VAL A 21 10.37 -14.49 34.38
C VAL A 21 10.67 -15.74 33.55
N GLN A 22 10.92 -16.88 34.20
CA GLN A 22 11.13 -18.14 33.50
C GLN A 22 9.90 -18.53 32.67
N ALA A 23 8.69 -18.43 33.24
CA ALA A 23 7.46 -18.72 32.52
C ALA A 23 7.25 -17.81 31.30
N GLN A 24 7.61 -16.53 31.40
CA GLN A 24 7.54 -15.59 30.25
C GLN A 24 8.60 -15.92 29.19
N LEU A 25 9.81 -16.30 29.60
CA LEU A 25 10.86 -16.72 28.67
C LEU A 25 10.48 -18.02 27.97
N ASP A 26 9.95 -19.00 28.68
CA ASP A 26 9.50 -20.26 28.09
C ASP A 26 8.36 -20.02 27.09
N ALA A 27 7.44 -19.11 27.42
CA ALA A 27 6.40 -18.67 26.50
C ALA A 27 6.97 -17.97 25.25
N ALA A 28 7.96 -17.10 25.41
CA ALA A 28 8.64 -16.43 24.29
C ALA A 28 9.45 -17.40 23.43
N TRP A 29 10.11 -18.38 24.04
CA TRP A 29 10.85 -19.44 23.34
C TRP A 29 9.92 -20.39 22.58
N ALA A 30 8.66 -20.52 23.01
CA ALA A 30 7.64 -21.29 22.32
C ALA A 30 7.02 -20.55 21.11
N TRP A 31 7.42 -19.30 20.84
CA TRP A 31 6.94 -18.58 19.67
C TRP A 31 7.40 -19.24 18.37
N ASP A 32 6.59 -19.11 17.33
CA ASP A 32 6.93 -19.53 15.98
C ASP A 32 7.93 -18.55 15.35
N PHE A 33 9.20 -18.65 15.76
CA PHE A 33 10.27 -17.84 15.21
C PHE A 33 10.43 -18.02 13.71
N LEU A 34 10.06 -19.17 13.14
CA LEU A 34 10.11 -19.38 11.70
C LEU A 34 9.10 -18.47 11.00
N GLY A 35 7.84 -18.51 11.46
CA GLY A 35 6.77 -17.63 10.98
C GLY A 35 7.10 -16.15 11.18
N ILE A 36 7.58 -15.77 12.37
CA ILE A 36 7.99 -14.38 12.65
C ILE A 36 9.10 -13.94 11.70
N THR A 37 10.14 -14.77 11.50
CA THR A 37 11.26 -14.46 10.63
C THR A 37 10.80 -14.28 9.18
N TRP A 38 9.91 -15.15 8.69
CA TRP A 38 9.28 -15.03 7.38
C TRP A 38 8.52 -13.70 7.21
N TRP A 39 7.73 -13.31 8.21
CA TRP A 39 7.03 -12.02 8.20
C TRP A 39 7.99 -10.83 8.21
N ILE A 40 9.14 -10.93 8.90
CA ILE A 40 10.19 -9.91 8.85
C ILE A 40 10.73 -9.75 7.43
N TYR A 41 11.04 -10.85 6.72
CA TYR A 41 11.47 -10.79 5.31
C TYR A 41 10.44 -10.08 4.44
N LEU A 42 9.18 -10.49 4.55
CA LEU A 42 8.10 -9.91 3.75
C LEU A 42 7.91 -8.42 4.04
N LEU A 43 7.83 -8.03 5.32
CA LEU A 43 7.65 -6.64 5.72
C LEU A 43 8.86 -5.78 5.34
N ALA A 44 10.08 -6.25 5.55
CA ALA A 44 11.29 -5.56 5.15
C ALA A 44 11.30 -5.32 3.62
N PHE A 45 11.04 -6.36 2.84
CA PHE A 45 10.96 -6.24 1.38
C PHE A 45 9.89 -5.23 0.93
N LEU A 46 8.68 -5.29 1.51
CA LEU A 46 7.61 -4.35 1.21
C LEU A 46 7.98 -2.91 1.59
N LEU A 47 8.66 -2.70 2.72
CA LEU A 47 9.12 -1.38 3.16
C LEU A 47 10.22 -0.83 2.24
N ILE A 48 11.15 -1.68 1.78
CA ILE A 48 12.18 -1.32 0.80
C ILE A 48 11.51 -0.89 -0.51
N LEU A 49 10.59 -1.70 -1.05
CA LEU A 49 9.85 -1.35 -2.25
C LEU A 49 9.06 -0.05 -2.08
N TRP A 50 8.37 0.13 -0.95
CA TRP A 50 7.63 1.34 -0.64
C TRP A 50 8.52 2.58 -0.59
N LYS A 51 9.75 2.45 -0.09
CA LYS A 51 10.73 3.55 -0.04
C LYS A 51 11.33 3.87 -1.42
N LEU A 52 11.64 2.85 -2.21
CA LEU A 52 12.30 2.99 -3.50
C LEU A 52 11.36 3.43 -4.62
N THR A 53 10.12 2.93 -4.62
CA THR A 53 9.16 3.15 -5.71
C THR A 53 8.95 4.63 -6.01
N PRO A 54 8.69 5.53 -5.03
CA PRO A 54 8.52 6.96 -5.31
C PRO A 54 9.78 7.64 -5.88
N ILE A 55 10.98 7.19 -5.48
CA ILE A 55 12.25 7.75 -5.95
C ILE A 55 12.41 7.46 -7.44
N PHE A 56 12.27 6.20 -7.85
CA PHE A 56 12.37 5.81 -9.25
C PHE A 56 11.20 6.32 -10.08
N LEU A 57 10.00 6.38 -9.49
CA LEU A 57 8.83 6.96 -10.13
C LEU A 57 9.06 8.43 -10.47
N ASN A 58 9.66 9.23 -9.58
CA ASN A 58 9.97 10.63 -9.88
C ASN A 58 10.94 10.78 -11.05
N VAL A 59 11.94 9.90 -11.15
CA VAL A 59 12.88 9.87 -12.28
C VAL A 59 12.15 9.53 -13.59
N GLY A 60 11.31 8.50 -13.56
CA GLY A 60 10.49 8.10 -14.72
C GLY A 60 9.51 9.20 -15.15
N LEU A 61 8.88 9.87 -14.20
CA LEU A 61 7.97 10.99 -14.47
C LEU A 61 8.70 12.20 -15.04
N ALA A 62 9.89 12.54 -14.54
CA ALA A 62 10.71 13.57 -15.16
C ALA A 62 11.06 13.19 -16.62
N ALA A 63 11.40 11.92 -16.89
CA ALA A 63 11.69 11.41 -18.25
C ALA A 63 10.53 11.61 -19.19
N MET A 64 9.36 11.25 -18.69
CA MET A 64 8.12 11.46 -19.40
C MET A 64 7.85 12.94 -19.64
N SER A 65 8.09 13.82 -18.67
CA SER A 65 7.93 15.28 -18.86
C SER A 65 8.82 15.83 -19.97
N ASN A 66 10.07 15.38 -20.05
CA ASN A 66 11.00 15.82 -21.10
C ASN A 66 10.51 15.34 -22.49
N TRP A 67 10.08 14.08 -22.59
CA TRP A 67 9.57 13.52 -23.84
C TRP A 67 8.27 14.18 -24.32
N ILE A 68 7.40 14.58 -23.39
CA ILE A 68 6.09 15.16 -23.72
C ILE A 68 6.19 16.68 -23.97
N GLY A 69 7.30 17.33 -23.57
CA GLY A 69 7.41 18.80 -23.54
C GLY A 69 7.25 19.52 -24.89
N GLY A 70 7.49 18.83 -26.01
CA GLY A 70 7.35 19.37 -27.37
C GLY A 70 6.03 19.00 -28.07
N LEU A 71 5.12 18.27 -27.40
CA LEU A 71 3.91 17.76 -28.02
C LEU A 71 2.74 18.78 -27.94
N PRO A 72 1.78 18.74 -28.88
CA PRO A 72 0.56 19.53 -28.79
C PRO A 72 -0.22 19.22 -27.52
N PHE A 73 -0.86 20.23 -26.91
CA PHE A 73 -1.54 20.09 -25.62
C PHE A 73 -2.52 18.91 -25.53
N GLY A 74 -3.30 18.65 -26.60
CA GLY A 74 -4.21 17.50 -26.64
C GLY A 74 -3.50 16.15 -26.51
N VAL A 75 -2.30 16.02 -27.11
CA VAL A 75 -1.47 14.81 -27.00
C VAL A 75 -0.92 14.68 -25.59
N ILE A 76 -0.53 15.78 -24.95
CA ILE A 76 -0.08 15.80 -23.54
C ILE A 76 -1.16 15.22 -22.61
N LEU A 77 -2.42 15.60 -22.81
CA LEU A 77 -3.54 15.07 -22.03
C LEU A 77 -3.69 13.56 -22.20
N VAL A 78 -3.66 13.07 -23.45
CA VAL A 78 -3.78 11.65 -23.76
C VAL A 78 -2.61 10.84 -23.18
N CYS A 79 -1.38 11.32 -23.35
CA CYS A 79 -0.18 10.67 -22.81
C CYS A 79 -0.21 10.64 -21.28
N THR A 80 -0.59 11.74 -20.63
CA THR A 80 -0.70 11.82 -19.17
C THR A 80 -1.78 10.86 -18.64
N TYR A 81 -2.92 10.79 -19.33
CA TYR A 81 -3.99 9.87 -18.98
C TYR A 81 -3.56 8.40 -19.14
N ALA A 82 -2.95 8.05 -20.27
CA ALA A 82 -2.47 6.68 -20.53
C ALA A 82 -1.38 6.25 -19.54
N ALA A 83 -0.42 7.13 -19.25
CA ALA A 83 0.62 6.87 -18.27
C ALA A 83 0.05 6.70 -16.86
N GLY A 84 -0.86 7.59 -16.45
CA GLY A 84 -1.53 7.45 -15.15
C GLY A 84 -2.34 6.17 -15.06
N MET A 85 -3.07 5.79 -16.11
CA MET A 85 -3.78 4.50 -16.17
C MET A 85 -2.84 3.32 -15.98
N PHE A 86 -1.71 3.29 -16.71
CA PHE A 86 -0.70 2.24 -16.55
C PHE A 86 -0.17 2.19 -15.12
N LEU A 87 0.21 3.34 -14.55
CA LEU A 87 0.75 3.43 -13.19
C LEU A 87 -0.26 2.98 -12.13
N PHE A 88 -1.55 3.31 -12.25
CA PHE A 88 -2.57 2.78 -11.33
C PHE A 88 -2.80 1.28 -11.46
N MET A 89 -2.45 0.64 -12.57
CA MET A 89 -2.54 -0.81 -12.68
C MET A 89 -1.41 -1.52 -11.93
N LEU A 90 -0.36 -0.80 -11.52
CA LEU A 90 0.74 -1.34 -10.75
C LEU A 90 0.40 -1.30 -9.25
N PRO A 91 0.31 -2.46 -8.55
CA PRO A 91 -0.03 -2.51 -7.13
C PRO A 91 0.83 -1.63 -6.20
N PRO A 92 2.17 -1.49 -6.40
CA PRO A 92 3.01 -0.73 -5.47
C PRO A 92 3.00 0.78 -5.72
N VAL A 93 2.39 1.25 -6.81
CA VAL A 93 2.46 2.67 -7.18
C VAL A 93 1.37 3.46 -6.46
N PRO A 94 1.74 4.44 -5.62
CA PRO A 94 0.75 5.29 -4.96
C PRO A 94 0.16 6.29 -5.96
N GLY A 95 -1.11 6.66 -5.78
CA GLY A 95 -1.79 7.64 -6.63
C GLY A 95 -1.26 9.08 -6.58
N PRO A 96 -0.82 9.63 -5.42
CA PRO A 96 -0.46 11.05 -5.31
C PRO A 96 0.61 11.57 -6.29
N PRO A 97 1.72 10.85 -6.56
CA PRO A 97 2.68 11.27 -7.58
C PRO A 97 2.08 11.49 -8.98
N ILE A 98 1.04 10.73 -9.35
CA ILE A 98 0.39 10.84 -10.66
C ILE A 98 -0.38 12.17 -10.77
N TYR A 99 -1.13 12.54 -9.72
CA TYR A 99 -1.89 13.80 -9.70
C TYR A 99 -0.96 15.02 -9.61
N LEU A 100 0.10 14.92 -8.80
CA LEU A 100 1.14 15.94 -8.71
C LEU A 100 1.82 16.18 -10.07
N PHE A 101 2.18 15.09 -10.76
CA PHE A 101 2.76 15.15 -12.10
C PHE A 101 1.81 15.78 -13.12
N GLY A 102 0.54 15.34 -13.14
CA GLY A 102 -0.47 15.93 -14.01
C GLY A 102 -0.59 17.44 -13.78
N GLY A 103 -0.63 17.86 -12.52
CA GLY A 103 -0.73 19.27 -12.14
C GLY A 103 0.47 20.10 -12.58
N PHE A 104 1.66 19.49 -12.61
CA PHE A 104 2.88 20.13 -13.10
C PHE A 104 2.86 20.27 -14.63
N VAL A 105 2.64 19.17 -15.36
CA VAL A 105 2.76 19.14 -16.83
C VAL A 105 1.60 19.84 -17.54
N ILE A 106 0.37 19.59 -17.11
CA ILE A 106 -0.83 20.11 -17.79
C ILE A 106 -0.96 21.62 -17.56
N SER A 107 -0.67 22.11 -16.36
CA SER A 107 -0.79 23.54 -16.04
C SER A 107 0.30 24.40 -16.67
N ASP A 108 1.48 23.85 -16.94
CA ASP A 108 2.56 24.52 -17.67
C ASP A 108 2.23 24.72 -19.16
N LYS A 109 1.66 23.68 -19.79
CA LYS A 109 1.48 23.62 -21.25
C LYS A 109 0.11 24.05 -21.75
N CYS A 110 -0.79 24.48 -20.86
CA CYS A 110 -2.14 24.86 -21.23
C CYS A 110 -2.16 26.18 -22.03
N PRO A 111 -2.66 26.20 -23.27
CA PRO A 111 -2.70 27.41 -24.10
C PRO A 111 -3.69 28.45 -23.57
N TRP A 112 -4.67 28.04 -22.77
CA TRP A 112 -5.67 28.93 -22.15
C TRP A 112 -5.19 29.53 -20.83
N GLY A 113 -3.95 29.23 -20.43
CA GLY A 113 -3.33 29.77 -19.23
C GLY A 113 -3.42 28.82 -18.03
N PHE A 114 -2.69 29.23 -16.98
CA PHE A 114 -2.40 28.41 -15.81
C PHE A 114 -3.64 27.84 -15.11
N TRP A 115 -4.63 28.69 -14.82
CA TRP A 115 -5.83 28.28 -14.07
C TRP A 115 -6.71 27.30 -14.84
N TRP A 116 -6.82 27.50 -16.16
CA TRP A 116 -7.49 26.55 -17.03
C TRP A 116 -6.75 25.21 -17.08
N GLY A 117 -5.42 25.24 -17.14
CA GLY A 117 -4.60 24.04 -17.06
C GLY A 117 -4.81 23.26 -15.74
N ALA A 118 -4.83 23.97 -14.61
CA ALA A 118 -5.09 23.36 -13.31
C ALA A 118 -6.48 22.74 -13.22
N PHE A 119 -7.51 23.44 -13.72
CA PHE A 119 -8.88 22.92 -13.77
C PHE A 119 -8.99 21.67 -14.65
N ILE A 120 -8.43 21.71 -15.87
CA ILE A 120 -8.40 20.57 -16.80
C ILE A 120 -7.68 19.38 -16.15
N CYS A 121 -6.56 19.63 -15.47
CA CYS A 121 -5.83 18.59 -14.75
C CYS A 121 -6.70 17.92 -13.67
N ILE A 122 -7.42 18.70 -12.85
CA ILE A 122 -8.30 18.16 -11.81
C ILE A 122 -9.36 17.24 -12.42
N VAL A 123 -10.03 17.71 -13.48
CA VAL A 123 -11.06 16.94 -14.18
C VAL A 123 -10.47 15.66 -14.78
N LEU A 124 -9.32 15.77 -15.45
CA LEU A 124 -8.63 14.62 -16.05
C LEU A 124 -8.22 13.59 -14.99
N CYS A 125 -7.59 14.02 -13.90
CA CYS A 125 -7.17 13.14 -12.81
C CYS A 125 -8.35 12.47 -12.11
N PHE A 126 -9.48 13.16 -11.95
CA PHE A 126 -10.69 12.60 -11.39
C PHE A 126 -11.25 11.46 -12.26
N PHE A 127 -11.39 11.69 -13.56
CA PHE A 127 -11.85 10.64 -14.48
C PHE A 127 -10.85 9.50 -14.64
N LEU A 128 -9.56 9.81 -14.64
CA LEU A 128 -8.49 8.82 -14.66
C LEU A 128 -8.60 7.89 -13.45
N LYS A 129 -8.82 8.44 -12.26
CA LYS A 129 -9.03 7.68 -11.03
C LYS A 129 -10.25 6.75 -11.12
N LEU A 130 -11.40 7.27 -11.55
CA LEU A 130 -12.61 6.44 -11.69
C LEU A 130 -12.42 5.34 -12.75
N SER A 131 -11.75 5.65 -13.86
CA SER A 131 -11.44 4.69 -14.93
C SER A 131 -10.50 3.59 -14.43
N ALA A 132 -9.47 3.96 -13.67
CA ALA A 132 -8.55 3.01 -13.05
C ALA A 132 -9.28 2.06 -12.11
N CYS A 133 -10.16 2.57 -11.23
CA CYS A 133 -10.99 1.73 -10.36
C CYS A 133 -11.89 0.78 -11.17
N ALA A 134 -12.47 1.25 -12.28
CA ALA A 134 -13.29 0.39 -13.15
C ALA A 134 -12.49 -0.75 -13.79
N VAL A 135 -11.31 -0.46 -14.32
CA VAL A 135 -10.41 -1.47 -14.92
C VAL A 135 -9.92 -2.44 -13.85
N GLN A 136 -9.44 -1.95 -12.70
CA GLN A 136 -9.02 -2.79 -11.58
C GLN A 136 -10.14 -3.72 -11.11
N GLN A 137 -11.37 -3.23 -10.99
CA GLN A 137 -12.52 -4.02 -10.56
C GLN A 137 -12.92 -5.06 -11.61
N LYS A 138 -13.05 -4.66 -12.88
CA LYS A 138 -13.60 -5.52 -13.95
C LYS A 138 -12.58 -6.46 -14.57
N VAL A 139 -11.38 -5.98 -14.85
CA VAL A 139 -10.33 -6.78 -15.48
C VAL A 139 -9.65 -7.62 -14.40
N PHE A 140 -9.00 -6.99 -13.43
CA PHE A 140 -8.20 -7.74 -12.46
C PHE A 140 -9.06 -8.44 -11.41
N GLY A 141 -9.97 -7.71 -10.75
CA GLY A 141 -10.78 -8.24 -9.66
C GLY A 141 -11.67 -9.43 -10.07
N GLN A 142 -12.39 -9.31 -11.19
CA GLN A 142 -13.25 -10.41 -11.65
C GLN A 142 -12.45 -11.60 -12.22
N LEU A 143 -11.29 -11.37 -12.87
CA LEU A 143 -10.44 -12.48 -13.34
C LEU A 143 -9.80 -13.21 -12.17
N LEU A 144 -9.19 -12.49 -11.22
CA LEU A 144 -8.58 -13.06 -10.03
C LEU A 144 -9.62 -13.74 -9.12
N GLY A 145 -10.84 -13.21 -9.08
CA GLY A 145 -11.98 -13.80 -8.38
C GLY A 145 -12.47 -15.15 -8.94
N ARG A 146 -11.92 -15.65 -10.05
CA ARG A 146 -12.20 -17.00 -10.56
C ARG A 146 -11.35 -18.08 -9.89
N TYR A 147 -10.21 -17.72 -9.31
CA TYR A 147 -9.26 -18.67 -8.74
C TYR A 147 -9.52 -18.88 -7.25
N HIS A 148 -9.87 -20.10 -6.85
CA HIS A 148 -10.15 -20.46 -5.45
C HIS A 148 -8.96 -20.17 -4.53
N THR A 149 -7.73 -20.48 -4.97
CA THR A 149 -6.52 -20.19 -4.19
C THR A 149 -6.38 -18.70 -3.90
N VAL A 150 -6.59 -17.83 -4.89
CA VAL A 150 -6.50 -16.37 -4.70
C VAL A 150 -7.59 -15.88 -3.75
N ARG A 151 -8.82 -16.38 -3.90
CA ARG A 151 -9.94 -16.06 -2.99
C ARG A 151 -9.66 -16.51 -1.56
N ALA A 152 -9.08 -17.69 -1.38
CA ALA A 152 -8.69 -18.22 -0.06
C ALA A 152 -7.58 -17.36 0.56
N THR A 153 -6.53 -17.01 -0.21
CA THR A 153 -5.44 -16.14 0.25
C THR A 153 -5.92 -14.75 0.66
N VAL A 154 -6.85 -14.16 -0.10
CA VAL A 154 -7.47 -12.88 0.25
C VAL A 154 -8.42 -13.02 1.45
N GLY A 155 -8.91 -14.22 1.73
CA GLY A 155 -9.81 -14.50 2.85
C GLY A 155 -11.21 -13.95 2.62
N VAL A 156 -11.76 -14.06 1.39
CA VAL A 156 -13.10 -13.52 1.06
C VAL A 156 -14.23 -14.11 1.91
N HIS A 157 -14.02 -15.33 2.43
CA HIS A 157 -14.93 -16.03 3.33
C HIS A 157 -14.76 -15.63 4.80
N LYS A 158 -13.71 -14.89 5.14
CA LYS A 158 -13.42 -14.49 6.53
C LYS A 158 -14.28 -13.30 6.97
N PRO A 159 -14.62 -13.21 8.27
CA PRO A 159 -15.54 -12.19 8.78
C PRO A 159 -15.12 -10.75 8.47
N PHE A 160 -13.81 -10.46 8.47
CA PHE A 160 -13.28 -9.14 8.16
C PHE A 160 -13.60 -8.70 6.72
N ILE A 161 -13.31 -9.53 5.71
CA ILE A 161 -13.62 -9.21 4.32
C ILE A 161 -15.13 -9.18 4.09
N ARG A 162 -15.89 -10.02 4.79
CA ARG A 162 -17.36 -9.99 4.75
C ARG A 162 -17.94 -8.71 5.34
N ALA A 163 -17.32 -8.13 6.37
CA ALA A 163 -17.72 -6.82 6.89
C ALA A 163 -17.52 -5.72 5.83
N ILE A 164 -16.36 -5.73 5.14
CA ILE A 164 -16.09 -4.83 4.02
C ILE A 164 -17.13 -5.01 2.91
N GLU A 165 -17.42 -6.26 2.53
CA GLU A 165 -18.44 -6.59 1.54
C GLU A 165 -19.81 -6.02 1.91
N ALA A 166 -20.25 -6.23 3.15
CA ALA A 166 -21.53 -5.73 3.65
C ALA A 166 -21.64 -4.21 3.53
N ILE A 167 -20.60 -3.47 3.93
CA ILE A 167 -20.55 -2.00 3.82
C ILE A 167 -20.59 -1.56 2.36
N LEU A 168 -19.79 -2.19 1.49
CA LEU A 168 -19.69 -1.80 0.09
C LEU A 168 -20.94 -2.16 -0.73
N ARG A 169 -21.75 -3.14 -0.30
CA ARG A 169 -23.03 -3.51 -0.93
C ARG A 169 -24.15 -2.50 -0.65
N GLN A 170 -24.06 -1.71 0.42
CA GLN A 170 -25.11 -0.74 0.76
C GLN A 170 -25.32 0.26 -0.40
N PRO A 171 -26.54 0.63 -0.79
CA PRO A 171 -26.76 1.55 -1.91
C PRO A 171 -26.39 3.00 -1.56
N GLY A 172 -25.97 3.77 -2.57
CA GLY A 172 -25.69 5.20 -2.49
C GLY A 172 -24.32 5.54 -1.88
N LEU A 173 -24.21 6.79 -1.41
CA LEU A 173 -23.01 7.39 -0.80
C LEU A 173 -23.00 7.22 0.72
N ARG A 174 -23.05 5.97 1.20
CA ARG A 174 -22.94 5.69 2.63
C ARG A 174 -21.52 6.02 3.11
N PHE A 175 -21.42 6.60 4.30
CA PHE A 175 -20.15 7.03 4.88
C PHE A 175 -19.08 5.92 4.83
N GLY A 176 -19.37 4.74 5.38
CA GLY A 176 -18.42 3.63 5.39
C GLY A 176 -17.94 3.21 4.00
N LYS A 177 -18.84 3.19 3.01
CA LYS A 177 -18.48 2.90 1.62
C LYS A 177 -17.50 3.94 1.08
N CYS A 178 -17.81 5.22 1.24
CA CYS A 178 -16.95 6.30 0.77
C CYS A 178 -15.58 6.26 1.44
N MET A 179 -15.53 6.01 2.75
CA MET A 179 -14.27 5.90 3.49
C MET A 179 -13.42 4.71 3.03
N ILE A 180 -14.02 3.53 2.81
CA ILE A 180 -13.28 2.36 2.30
C ILE A 180 -12.75 2.63 0.88
N LEU A 181 -13.59 3.15 -0.02
CA LEU A 181 -13.22 3.33 -1.43
C LEU A 181 -12.25 4.49 -1.66
N CYS A 182 -12.24 5.50 -0.79
CA CYS A 182 -11.34 6.65 -0.90
C CYS A 182 -10.12 6.57 0.03
N GLY A 183 -10.20 5.80 1.12
CA GLY A 183 -9.12 5.62 2.10
C GLY A 183 -8.32 4.35 1.89
N GLY A 184 -8.95 3.28 1.38
CA GLY A 184 -8.26 2.02 1.12
C GLY A 184 -7.23 2.17 -0.01
N PRO A 185 -6.17 1.35 -0.03
CA PRO A 185 -5.20 1.35 -1.12
C PRO A 185 -5.90 1.01 -2.45
N ASP A 186 -5.73 1.87 -3.43
CA ASP A 186 -6.52 1.92 -4.67
C ASP A 186 -6.68 0.57 -5.38
N TRP A 187 -5.55 -0.07 -5.67
CA TRP A 187 -5.48 -1.33 -6.39
C TRP A 187 -6.16 -2.47 -5.61
N PRO A 188 -5.74 -2.83 -4.39
CA PRO A 188 -6.35 -3.93 -3.65
C PRO A 188 -7.82 -3.69 -3.32
N THR A 189 -8.25 -2.45 -3.03
CA THR A 189 -9.66 -2.14 -2.76
C THR A 189 -10.54 -2.39 -3.98
N SER A 190 -10.12 -1.91 -5.16
CA SER A 190 -10.90 -2.06 -6.39
C SER A 190 -10.89 -3.50 -6.91
N VAL A 191 -9.74 -4.19 -6.81
CA VAL A 191 -9.61 -5.62 -7.13
C VAL A 191 -10.50 -6.46 -6.21
N LEU A 192 -10.49 -6.21 -4.90
CA LEU A 192 -11.36 -6.89 -3.93
C LEU A 192 -12.84 -6.67 -4.28
N ALA A 193 -13.24 -5.44 -4.62
CA ALA A 193 -14.61 -5.16 -5.06
C ALA A 193 -15.02 -5.98 -6.30
N GLY A 194 -14.06 -6.27 -7.19
CA GLY A 194 -14.27 -7.13 -8.35
C GLY A 194 -14.39 -8.61 -7.98
N MET A 195 -13.54 -9.09 -7.06
CA MET A 195 -13.60 -10.46 -6.54
C MET A 195 -14.93 -10.76 -5.84
N LEU A 196 -15.46 -9.77 -5.11
CA LEU A 196 -16.75 -9.83 -4.42
C LEU A 196 -17.95 -9.58 -5.37
N LYS A 197 -17.69 -9.37 -6.67
CA LYS A 197 -18.71 -9.10 -7.70
C LYS A 197 -19.64 -7.92 -7.34
N LEU A 198 -19.08 -6.86 -6.76
CA LEU A 198 -19.85 -5.67 -6.41
C LEU A 198 -20.28 -4.88 -7.64
N SER A 199 -21.33 -4.07 -7.50
CA SER A 199 -21.81 -3.19 -8.57
C SER A 199 -20.78 -2.10 -8.86
N LEU A 200 -20.28 -2.06 -10.11
CA LEU A 200 -19.32 -1.06 -10.55
C LEU A 200 -19.86 0.36 -10.37
N ALA A 201 -21.12 0.61 -10.74
CA ALA A 201 -21.70 1.94 -10.63
C ALA A 201 -21.74 2.44 -9.18
N GLN A 202 -22.05 1.54 -8.23
CA GLN A 202 -22.06 1.86 -6.81
C GLN A 202 -20.65 2.08 -6.24
N CYS A 203 -19.66 1.34 -6.73
CA CYS A 203 -18.26 1.56 -6.37
C CYS A 203 -17.76 2.91 -6.92
N LEU A 204 -17.96 3.19 -8.21
CA LEU A 204 -17.55 4.47 -8.80
C LEU A 204 -18.22 5.67 -8.11
N LEU A 205 -19.52 5.56 -7.82
CA LEU A 205 -20.24 6.57 -7.05
C LEU A 205 -19.61 6.76 -5.66
N GLY A 206 -19.34 5.68 -4.92
CA GLY A 206 -18.69 5.74 -3.62
C GLY A 206 -17.24 6.23 -3.66
N THR A 207 -16.57 6.17 -4.82
CA THR A 207 -15.23 6.74 -5.05
C THR A 207 -15.29 8.24 -5.39
N CYS A 208 -16.42 8.81 -5.80
CA CYS A 208 -16.52 10.24 -6.15
C CYS A 208 -15.94 11.22 -5.09
N PRO A 209 -16.09 10.99 -3.77
CA PRO A 209 -15.47 11.85 -2.75
C PRO A 209 -13.93 11.92 -2.81
N ILE A 210 -13.26 11.08 -3.60
CA ILE A 210 -11.81 11.17 -3.84
C ILE A 210 -11.38 12.50 -4.46
N ILE A 211 -12.33 13.26 -5.04
CA ILE A 211 -12.09 14.62 -5.53
C ILE A 211 -11.48 15.51 -4.44
N LEU A 212 -11.80 15.26 -3.16
CA LEU A 212 -11.23 15.96 -2.00
C LEU A 212 -9.72 15.71 -1.82
N ASN A 213 -9.17 14.64 -2.39
CA ASN A 213 -7.73 14.38 -2.47
C ASN A 213 -7.15 14.78 -3.83
N VAL A 214 -7.88 14.58 -4.93
CA VAL A 214 -7.40 14.89 -6.28
C VAL A 214 -7.17 16.39 -6.47
N VAL A 215 -8.12 17.22 -6.04
CA VAL A 215 -8.04 18.69 -6.15
C VAL A 215 -6.77 19.23 -5.48
N PRO A 216 -6.53 19.01 -4.17
CA PRO A 216 -5.36 19.56 -3.54
C PRO A 216 -4.05 19.00 -4.12
N LEU A 217 -3.98 17.72 -4.48
CA LEU A 217 -2.75 17.18 -5.09
C LEU A 217 -2.44 17.74 -6.47
N ALA A 218 -3.44 17.86 -7.34
CA ALA A 218 -3.25 18.49 -8.65
C ALA A 218 -2.82 19.96 -8.48
N LEU A 219 -3.44 20.69 -7.55
CA LEU A 219 -3.07 22.07 -7.25
C LEU A 219 -1.67 22.18 -6.63
N THR A 220 -1.25 21.26 -5.76
CA THR A 220 0.14 21.23 -5.26
C THR A 220 1.13 21.15 -6.41
N GLY A 221 0.91 20.25 -7.38
CA GLY A 221 1.75 20.14 -8.57
C GLY A 221 1.80 21.43 -9.39
N SER A 222 0.63 22.03 -9.64
CA SER A 222 0.51 23.29 -10.37
C SER A 222 1.16 24.47 -9.63
N PHE A 223 1.02 24.57 -8.31
CA PHE A 223 1.60 25.67 -7.53
C PHE A 223 3.11 25.54 -7.40
N TYR A 224 3.64 24.32 -7.32
CA TYR A 224 5.09 24.09 -7.32
C TYR A 224 5.78 24.48 -8.63
N LEU A 225 5.07 24.47 -9.76
CA LEU A 225 5.57 25.06 -11.01
C LEU A 225 5.92 26.55 -10.84
N LYS A 226 5.16 27.29 -10.01
CA LYS A 226 5.33 28.73 -9.81
C LYS A 226 6.13 29.11 -8.57
N ARG A 227 6.80 28.15 -7.92
CA ARG A 227 7.50 28.37 -6.65
C ARG A 227 8.57 29.48 -6.73
N ASP A 228 9.20 29.66 -7.89
CA ASP A 228 10.29 30.61 -8.09
C ASP A 228 9.79 32.03 -8.41
N HIS A 229 8.48 32.20 -8.68
CA HIS A 229 7.89 33.53 -8.93
C HIS A 229 7.50 34.26 -7.64
N SER A 230 7.06 33.54 -6.61
CA SER A 230 6.63 34.14 -5.34
C SER A 230 6.52 33.08 -4.24
N GLU A 231 6.87 33.47 -3.00
CA GLU A 231 6.67 32.64 -1.82
C GLU A 231 5.21 32.21 -1.63
N VAL A 232 4.25 33.00 -2.11
CA VAL A 232 2.82 32.68 -2.01
C VAL A 232 2.50 31.34 -2.68
N TRP A 233 3.11 31.05 -3.83
CA TRP A 233 2.89 29.79 -4.55
C TRP A 233 3.46 28.59 -3.78
N MET A 234 4.62 28.74 -3.16
CA MET A 234 5.21 27.69 -2.34
C MET A 234 4.34 27.40 -1.11
N ARG A 235 3.86 28.44 -0.43
CA ARG A 235 2.96 28.31 0.74
C ARG A 235 1.63 27.69 0.35
N ALA A 236 1.05 28.10 -0.78
CA ALA A 236 -0.19 27.52 -1.31
C ALA A 236 -0.01 26.04 -1.67
N GLY A 237 1.10 25.68 -2.33
CA GLY A 237 1.42 24.28 -2.66
C GLY A 237 1.55 23.40 -1.41
N ASN A 238 2.23 23.89 -0.38
CA ASN A 238 2.36 23.21 0.90
C ASN A 238 1.02 23.08 1.62
N LEU A 239 0.19 24.13 1.64
CA LEU A 239 -1.15 24.09 2.23
C LEU A 239 -2.02 23.01 1.55
N MET A 240 -2.04 22.96 0.22
CA MET A 240 -2.77 21.94 -0.52
C MET A 240 -2.25 20.54 -0.20
N PHE A 241 -0.93 20.36 -0.11
CA PHE A 241 -0.35 19.08 0.26
C PHE A 241 -0.78 18.65 1.68
N THR A 242 -0.73 19.58 2.65
CA THR A 242 -1.20 19.33 4.02
C THR A 242 -2.68 18.98 4.07
N LEU A 243 -3.53 19.65 3.29
CA LEU A 243 -4.96 19.32 3.19
C LEU A 243 -5.16 17.88 2.68
N THR A 244 -4.40 17.46 1.67
CA THR A 244 -4.44 16.07 1.18
C THR A 244 -4.09 15.07 2.29
N VAL A 245 -3.04 15.34 3.06
CA VAL A 245 -2.62 14.47 4.16
C VAL A 245 -3.73 14.38 5.21
N LEU A 246 -4.33 15.52 5.57
CA LEU A 246 -5.45 15.55 6.53
C LEU A 246 -6.66 14.76 6.02
N THR A 247 -7.07 14.97 4.77
CA THR A 247 -8.17 14.23 4.13
C THR A 247 -7.89 12.73 4.09
N SER A 248 -6.64 12.33 3.80
CA SER A 248 -6.23 10.92 3.79
C SER A 248 -6.33 10.29 5.19
N VAL A 249 -5.89 11.01 6.23
CA VAL A 249 -6.03 10.56 7.63
C VAL A 249 -7.51 10.37 8.01
N VAL A 250 -8.37 11.31 7.62
CA VAL A 250 -9.82 11.21 7.84
C VAL A 250 -10.40 9.97 7.16
N PHE A 251 -10.02 9.72 5.90
CA PHE A 251 -10.48 8.53 5.18
C PHE A 251 -9.99 7.23 5.81
N TRP A 252 -8.73 7.16 6.26
CA TRP A 252 -8.19 5.97 6.94
C TRP A 252 -8.87 5.71 8.28
N ALA A 253 -9.03 6.74 9.11
CA ALA A 253 -9.71 6.62 10.39
C ALA A 253 -11.19 6.23 10.20
N GLY A 254 -11.87 6.88 9.25
CA GLY A 254 -13.26 6.57 8.91
C GLY A 254 -13.45 5.17 8.35
N MET A 255 -12.49 4.68 7.55
CA MET A 255 -12.49 3.31 7.02
C MET A 255 -12.33 2.29 8.15
N ALA A 256 -11.33 2.46 9.01
CA ALA A 256 -11.08 1.58 10.13
C ALA A 256 -12.29 1.53 11.09
N TRP A 257 -12.84 2.70 11.43
CA TRP A 257 -14.04 2.81 12.25
C TRP A 257 -15.25 2.12 11.61
N ALA A 258 -15.49 2.33 10.31
CA ALA A 258 -16.64 1.76 9.63
C ALA A 258 -16.57 0.22 9.58
N ILE A 259 -15.40 -0.33 9.29
CA ILE A 259 -15.17 -1.78 9.26
C ILE A 259 -15.34 -2.37 10.67
N GLN A 260 -14.72 -1.76 11.69
CA GLN A 260 -14.82 -2.22 13.06
C GLN A 260 -16.27 -2.18 13.57
N ASN A 261 -16.98 -1.09 13.33
CA ASN A 261 -18.37 -0.95 13.75
C ASN A 261 -19.30 -1.96 13.06
N GLU A 262 -19.09 -2.27 11.77
CA GLU A 262 -19.85 -3.32 11.08
C GLU A 262 -19.53 -4.70 11.65
N PHE A 263 -18.24 -4.97 11.89
CA PHE A 263 -17.78 -6.22 12.48
C PHE A 263 -18.40 -6.46 13.85
N ASP A 264 -18.41 -5.45 14.73
CA ASP A 264 -18.93 -5.57 16.10
C ASP A 264 -20.46 -5.74 16.11
N ARG A 265 -21.18 -5.02 15.24
CA ARG A 265 -22.65 -5.09 15.18
C ARG A 265 -23.15 -6.41 14.61
N ASN A 266 -22.50 -6.91 13.57
CA ASN A 266 -22.97 -8.05 12.79
C ASN A 266 -22.08 -9.29 12.94
N HIS A 267 -21.26 -9.36 14.00
CA HIS A 267 -20.27 -10.42 14.19
C HIS A 267 -20.85 -11.83 14.03
N ALA A 268 -22.01 -12.10 14.62
CA ALA A 268 -22.66 -13.41 14.56
C ALA A 268 -23.03 -13.81 13.13
N GLU A 269 -23.53 -12.87 12.33
CA GLU A 269 -23.89 -13.12 10.93
C GLU A 269 -22.64 -13.26 10.05
N LEU A 270 -21.65 -12.39 10.25
CA LEU A 270 -20.40 -12.37 9.51
C LEU A 270 -19.53 -13.61 9.76
N SER A 271 -19.61 -14.18 10.97
CA SER A 271 -18.89 -15.41 11.35
C SER A 271 -19.66 -16.69 11.03
N ARG A 272 -20.94 -16.60 10.65
CA ARG A 272 -21.73 -17.78 10.27
C ARG A 272 -21.14 -18.44 9.01
N PRO A 273 -20.88 -19.76 9.01
CA PRO A 273 -20.43 -20.46 7.82
C PRO A 273 -21.50 -20.41 6.73
N LYS A 274 -21.06 -20.31 5.48
CA LYS A 274 -21.96 -20.26 4.31
C LYS A 274 -21.59 -21.33 3.31
N GLU A 275 -22.61 -21.91 2.69
CA GLU A 275 -22.43 -22.96 1.68
C GLU A 275 -21.56 -22.50 0.49
N GLU A 276 -21.67 -21.24 0.08
CA GLU A 276 -20.86 -20.66 -1.01
C GLU A 276 -19.35 -20.64 -0.75
N PHE A 277 -18.91 -20.87 0.49
CA PHE A 277 -17.51 -20.83 0.91
C PHE A 277 -16.96 -22.18 1.38
N VAL A 278 -17.73 -23.27 1.25
CA VAL A 278 -17.31 -24.61 1.71
C VAL A 278 -15.96 -25.03 1.11
N ASP A 279 -15.72 -24.76 -0.17
CA ASP A 279 -14.44 -25.07 -0.83
C ASP A 279 -13.27 -24.28 -0.23
N LEU A 280 -13.52 -23.01 0.15
CA LEU A 280 -12.49 -22.15 0.73
C LEU A 280 -12.20 -22.56 2.18
N ASP A 281 -13.25 -22.88 2.95
CA ASP A 281 -13.13 -23.44 4.30
C ASP A 281 -12.39 -24.78 4.28
N TRP A 282 -12.62 -25.61 3.25
CA TRP A 282 -11.87 -26.85 3.06
C TRP A 282 -10.39 -26.60 2.76
N LEU A 283 -10.05 -25.61 1.94
CA LEU A 283 -8.66 -25.24 1.68
C LEU A 283 -7.95 -24.79 2.97
N ASP A 284 -8.62 -23.99 3.79
CA ASP A 284 -8.10 -23.56 5.09
C ASP A 284 -7.95 -24.73 6.06
N HIS A 285 -8.94 -25.62 6.12
CA HIS A 285 -8.85 -26.82 6.93
C HIS A 285 -7.68 -27.70 6.50
N ARG A 286 -7.53 -27.94 5.18
CA ARG A 286 -6.41 -28.70 4.62
C ARG A 286 -5.08 -28.05 4.98
N ALA A 287 -4.97 -26.72 4.85
CA ALA A 287 -3.77 -25.98 5.23
C ALA A 287 -3.49 -26.10 6.73
N SER A 288 -4.51 -26.04 7.59
CA SER A 288 -4.38 -26.26 9.04
C SER A 288 -3.87 -27.66 9.36
N VAL A 289 -4.45 -28.69 8.76
CA VAL A 289 -4.05 -30.09 8.99
C VAL A 289 -2.62 -30.34 8.50
N ILE A 290 -2.24 -29.80 7.34
CA ILE A 290 -0.87 -29.88 6.84
C ILE A 290 0.07 -29.15 7.81
N ASN A 291 -0.29 -27.94 8.24
CA ASN A 291 0.52 -27.17 9.19
C ASN A 291 0.69 -27.93 10.50
N GLU A 292 -0.37 -28.53 11.05
CA GLU A 292 -0.33 -29.33 12.29
C GLU A 292 0.55 -30.57 12.18
N ARG A 293 0.58 -31.23 11.01
CA ARG A 293 1.39 -32.44 10.78
C ARG A 293 2.82 -32.15 10.36
N CYS A 294 3.05 -31.00 9.73
CA CYS A 294 4.34 -30.57 9.20
C CYS A 294 4.91 -29.38 9.97
N VAL A 295 4.55 -29.20 11.26
CA VAL A 295 5.08 -28.12 12.10
C VAL A 295 6.59 -28.31 12.21
N LEU A 296 7.33 -27.56 11.40
CA LEU A 296 8.77 -27.47 11.51
C LEU A 296 9.06 -26.36 12.51
N ARG A 297 9.40 -26.71 13.75
CA ARG A 297 9.69 -25.71 14.77
C ARG A 297 11.10 -25.20 14.58
N TRP A 298 11.35 -24.00 15.08
CA TRP A 298 12.69 -23.41 15.06
C TRP A 298 13.80 -24.34 15.58
N PRO A 299 13.60 -25.10 16.68
CA PRO A 299 14.60 -26.05 17.18
C PRO A 299 14.87 -27.25 16.26
N ASP A 300 13.93 -27.61 15.40
CA ASP A 300 14.05 -28.74 14.47
C ASP A 300 14.93 -28.38 13.27
N MET A 301 15.10 -27.09 12.99
CA MET A 301 15.86 -26.62 11.84
C MET A 301 17.38 -26.70 12.10
N PRO A 302 18.19 -27.33 11.24
CA PRO A 302 19.61 -27.49 11.50
C PRO A 302 20.31 -26.12 11.62
N PRO A 303 21.33 -25.97 12.50
CA PRO A 303 22.01 -24.69 12.72
C PRO A 303 22.54 -24.04 11.44
N LEU A 304 22.97 -24.85 10.46
CA LEU A 304 23.47 -24.40 9.17
C LEU A 304 22.42 -23.65 8.34
N LEU A 305 21.13 -23.93 8.53
CA LEU A 305 20.04 -23.16 7.92
C LEU A 305 19.54 -22.05 8.85
N ARG A 306 19.56 -22.30 10.16
CA ARG A 306 19.04 -21.38 11.18
C ARG A 306 19.82 -20.08 11.25
N VAL A 307 21.14 -20.17 11.25
CA VAL A 307 22.03 -19.02 11.33
C VAL A 307 21.89 -18.09 10.11
N PRO A 308 21.99 -18.54 8.84
CA PRO A 308 21.81 -17.66 7.71
C PRO A 308 20.38 -17.13 7.59
N PHE A 309 19.37 -17.91 7.93
CA PHE A 309 17.98 -17.46 7.86
C PHE A 309 17.68 -16.33 8.88
N ALA A 310 18.11 -16.49 10.13
CA ALA A 310 18.02 -15.43 11.13
C ALA A 310 18.94 -14.23 10.79
N GLY A 311 20.15 -14.52 10.31
CA GLY A 311 21.13 -13.52 9.92
C GLY A 311 20.64 -12.62 8.77
N GLY A 312 20.00 -13.21 7.76
CA GLY A 312 19.40 -12.44 6.67
C GLY A 312 18.22 -11.59 7.12
N ALA A 313 17.38 -12.07 8.05
CA ALA A 313 16.28 -11.27 8.59
C ALA A 313 16.79 -10.10 9.44
N ALA A 314 17.83 -10.32 10.25
CA ALA A 314 18.52 -9.26 10.99
C ALA A 314 19.18 -8.25 10.04
N GLY A 315 19.84 -8.74 8.98
CA GLY A 315 20.45 -7.93 7.92
C GLY A 315 19.43 -7.05 7.21
N LEU A 316 18.31 -7.62 6.75
CA LEU A 316 17.22 -6.88 6.11
C LEU A 316 16.54 -5.89 7.05
N THR A 317 16.40 -6.23 8.34
CA THR A 317 15.89 -5.31 9.34
C THR A 317 16.83 -4.11 9.48
N LEU A 318 18.14 -4.35 9.53
CA LEU A 318 19.15 -3.30 9.57
C LEU A 318 19.14 -2.44 8.29
N VAL A 319 19.06 -3.06 7.11
CA VAL A 319 18.93 -2.36 5.83
C VAL A 319 17.68 -1.48 5.84
N THR A 320 16.53 -2.03 6.21
CA THR A 320 15.27 -1.28 6.27
C THR A 320 15.37 -0.10 7.23
N TYR A 321 15.97 -0.31 8.41
CA TYR A 321 16.23 0.76 9.38
C TYR A 321 17.10 1.86 8.79
N VAL A 322 18.20 1.51 8.11
CA VAL A 322 19.09 2.47 7.46
C VAL A 322 18.39 3.21 6.32
N LEU A 323 17.66 2.52 5.44
CA LEU A 323 16.95 3.15 4.33
C LEU A 323 15.83 4.10 4.82
N PHE A 324 15.17 3.77 5.93
CA PHE A 324 14.08 4.56 6.48
C PHE A 324 14.60 5.78 7.26
N PHE A 325 15.45 5.56 8.26
CA PHE A 325 15.93 6.62 9.17
C PHE A 325 17.15 7.38 8.62
N ARG A 326 17.95 6.76 7.75
CA ARG A 326 19.11 7.38 7.08
C ARG A 326 18.92 7.44 5.57
N GLY A 327 17.67 7.57 5.10
CA GLY A 327 17.34 7.63 3.68
C GLY A 327 18.12 8.72 2.91
N LYS A 328 18.36 9.89 3.51
CA LYS A 328 19.18 10.97 2.91
C LYS A 328 20.65 10.59 2.71
N SER A 329 21.18 9.65 3.49
CA SER A 329 22.54 9.12 3.30
C SER A 329 22.60 8.04 2.23
N CYS A 330 21.47 7.37 1.97
CA CYS A 330 21.36 6.27 1.01
C CYS A 330 20.98 6.77 -0.39
N PHE A 331 20.11 7.78 -0.46
CA PHE A 331 19.55 8.29 -1.71
C PHE A 331 19.75 9.81 -1.83
N GLY A 332 19.96 10.27 -3.05
CA GLY A 332 19.82 11.67 -3.43
C GLY A 332 18.35 12.07 -3.54
N GLU A 333 18.07 13.36 -3.43
CA GLU A 333 16.75 13.89 -3.73
C GLU A 333 16.66 14.14 -5.24
N PHE A 334 15.67 13.53 -5.89
CA PHE A 334 15.33 13.82 -7.28
C PHE A 334 13.85 14.12 -7.36
N LYS A 335 13.53 15.34 -7.76
CA LYS A 335 12.17 15.84 -7.90
C LYS A 335 11.73 15.66 -9.35
N VAL A 336 10.43 15.52 -9.55
CA VAL A 336 9.82 15.45 -10.89
C VAL A 336 10.17 16.69 -11.75
N THR A 337 10.45 17.82 -11.10
CA THR A 337 10.83 19.09 -11.74
C THR A 337 12.30 19.16 -12.18
N ASP A 338 13.13 18.20 -11.78
CA ASP A 338 14.57 18.27 -12.01
C ASP A 338 14.90 17.80 -13.44
N SER A 339 15.92 18.42 -14.06
CA SER A 339 16.37 18.03 -15.40
C SER A 339 17.10 16.70 -15.40
N ILE A 340 16.76 15.84 -16.35
CA ILE A 340 17.36 14.52 -16.53
C ILE A 340 18.76 14.58 -17.12
N GLU A 341 19.09 15.64 -17.84
CA GLU A 341 20.42 15.77 -18.43
C GLU A 341 21.52 15.81 -17.36
N ARG A 342 21.16 16.24 -16.14
CA ARG A 342 22.04 16.26 -14.97
C ARG A 342 21.92 15.01 -14.09
N PHE A 343 21.08 14.04 -14.48
CA PHE A 343 20.83 12.84 -13.70
C PHE A 343 22.06 11.94 -13.68
N ARG A 344 22.51 11.58 -12.47
CA ARG A 344 23.52 10.55 -12.24
C ARG A 344 22.93 9.47 -11.36
N MET A 345 22.93 8.22 -11.82
CA MET A 345 22.33 7.12 -11.06
C MET A 345 23.14 6.75 -9.82
N PHE A 346 24.47 6.73 -9.92
CA PHE A 346 25.38 6.32 -8.85
C PHE A 346 26.39 7.42 -8.49
N GLY A 347 26.87 7.39 -7.24
CA GLY A 347 27.96 8.24 -6.76
C GLY A 347 27.55 9.14 -5.59
N ARG A 348 28.50 9.91 -5.03
CA ARG A 348 28.23 10.78 -3.86
C ARG A 348 27.15 11.83 -4.12
N GLY A 349 27.07 12.33 -5.36
CA GLY A 349 26.01 13.23 -5.83
C GLY A 349 24.97 12.56 -6.72
N GLY A 350 24.95 11.23 -6.80
CA GLY A 350 23.97 10.49 -7.59
C GLY A 350 22.67 10.22 -6.83
N LEU A 351 21.70 9.64 -7.53
CA LEU A 351 20.44 9.17 -6.95
C LEU A 351 20.67 8.09 -5.89
N ILE A 352 21.57 7.15 -6.15
CA ILE A 352 21.95 6.09 -5.22
C ILE A 352 23.38 6.36 -4.74
N LYS A 353 23.50 6.71 -3.46
CA LYS A 353 24.77 6.99 -2.79
C LYS A 353 25.46 5.67 -2.44
N PRO A 354 26.79 5.67 -2.15
CA PRO A 354 27.51 4.44 -1.82
C PRO A 354 26.90 3.61 -0.68
N VAL A 355 26.36 4.27 0.35
CA VAL A 355 25.65 3.60 1.45
C VAL A 355 24.36 2.93 0.96
N GLY A 356 23.64 3.57 0.04
CA GLY A 356 22.45 3.00 -0.59
C GLY A 356 22.78 1.79 -1.46
N VAL A 357 23.88 1.84 -2.23
CA VAL A 357 24.36 0.68 -3.00
C VAL A 357 24.69 -0.49 -2.07
N ALA A 358 25.39 -0.23 -0.96
CA ALA A 358 25.70 -1.27 0.03
C ALA A 358 24.43 -1.86 0.65
N CYS A 359 23.46 -1.02 1.01
CA CYS A 359 22.16 -1.47 1.53
C CYS A 359 21.39 -2.32 0.52
N LEU A 360 21.36 -1.90 -0.76
CA LEU A 360 20.68 -2.63 -1.83
C LEU A 360 21.41 -3.90 -2.27
N ALA A 361 22.70 -4.04 -1.99
CA ALA A 361 23.46 -5.26 -2.25
C ALA A 361 23.28 -6.29 -1.13
N VAL A 362 22.95 -5.84 0.08
CA VAL A 362 22.68 -6.70 1.25
C VAL A 362 21.21 -7.14 1.28
N ALA A 363 20.30 -6.28 0.84
CA ALA A 363 18.89 -6.62 0.65
C ALA A 363 18.67 -7.48 -0.60
#